data_AF-A0A7V9AHN2-F1
#
_entry.id   AF-A0A7V9AHN2-F1
#
_cell.length_a   1.000
_cell.length_b   1.000
_cell.length_c   1.000
_cell.angle_alpha   90.00
_cell.angle_beta   90.00
_cell.angle_gamma   90.00
#
_symmetry.space_group_name_H-M   'P 1'
#
loop_
_entity.id
_entity.type
_entity.pdbx_description
1 polymer ?
#
loop_
_entity_poly.entity_id
_entity_poly.type
_entity_poly.pdbx_seq_one_letter_code
_entity_poly.pdbx_strand_id
1 'polypeptide(L)'
;ERFVIAAGPLLREVGMMLGVELPVFTELHGKIALRDERRIVPREAPLLIWDDPLHLPWTDAERRELAARPETRWLLDSFPAGVHVRPREEGGASRPWIIWTYDIHPQEAVWPPAFDPFYPEVLVRGLSRMIPGISAYFDQGSRAFVDGGYYCKTRENRPLIGPLPVEGTYVIGALSGYGVMASQAAGELLAAHLTGASLPDYTPSFLLARYDDPMYRQLLAKLDATAGQL
;
A
#
# COMPACT_ATOMS: atom_id res chain seq x y z
N GLU A 1 -34.19 3.72 -0.61
CA GLU A 1 -33.18 2.82 -0.01
C GLU A 1 -31.79 3.36 -0.32
N ARG A 2 -30.74 3.01 0.44
CA ARG A 2 -29.36 3.51 0.20
C ARG A 2 -28.40 2.32 0.07
N PHE A 3 -27.60 2.31 -0.99
CA PHE A 3 -26.60 1.28 -1.25
C PHE A 3 -25.19 1.89 -1.24
N VAL A 4 -24.26 1.27 -0.52
CA VAL A 4 -22.88 1.76 -0.38
C VAL A 4 -21.91 0.69 -0.92
N ILE A 5 -21.09 1.08 -1.90
CA ILE A 5 -19.98 0.26 -2.39
C ILE A 5 -18.76 0.52 -1.51
N ALA A 6 -18.36 -0.50 -0.73
CA ALA A 6 -17.15 -0.52 0.09
C ALA A 6 -16.31 -1.78 -0.19
N ALA A 7 -16.16 -2.12 -1.47
CA ALA A 7 -15.73 -3.46 -1.92
C ALA A 7 -14.21 -3.66 -2.01
N GLY A 8 -13.40 -2.75 -1.44
CA GLY A 8 -11.94 -2.89 -1.41
C GLY A 8 -11.35 -3.12 -2.82
N PRO A 9 -10.56 -4.17 -3.04
CA PRO A 9 -10.01 -4.51 -4.37
C PRO A 9 -11.07 -4.77 -5.45
N LEU A 10 -12.29 -5.17 -5.07
CA LEU A 10 -13.38 -5.48 -6.00
C LEU A 10 -14.22 -4.25 -6.39
N LEU A 11 -13.70 -3.04 -6.11
CA LEU A 11 -14.45 -1.80 -6.30
C LEU A 11 -14.87 -1.60 -7.75
N ARG A 12 -13.97 -1.91 -8.70
CA ARG A 12 -14.23 -1.80 -10.14
C ARG A 12 -15.35 -2.74 -10.57
N GLU A 13 -15.29 -3.99 -10.12
CA GLU A 13 -16.23 -5.05 -10.45
C GLU A 13 -17.63 -4.71 -9.96
N VAL A 14 -17.77 -4.24 -8.72
CA VAL A 14 -19.08 -3.84 -8.17
C VAL A 14 -19.60 -2.57 -8.86
N GLY A 15 -18.72 -1.62 -9.22
CA GLY A 15 -19.12 -0.46 -10.03
C GLY A 15 -19.70 -0.88 -11.40
N MET A 16 -19.04 -1.81 -12.08
CA MET A 16 -19.49 -2.33 -13.37
C MET A 16 -20.85 -3.04 -13.29
N MET A 17 -21.16 -3.73 -12.18
CA MET A 17 -22.49 -4.33 -11.96
C MET A 17 -23.61 -3.28 -11.95
N LEU A 18 -23.30 -2.03 -11.65
CA LEU A 18 -24.23 -0.89 -11.65
C LEU A 18 -24.13 -0.02 -12.91
N GLY A 19 -23.30 -0.42 -13.89
CA GLY A 19 -23.05 0.37 -15.09
C GLY A 19 -22.19 1.62 -14.86
N VAL A 20 -21.43 1.67 -13.75
CA VAL A 20 -20.55 2.79 -13.40
C VAL A 20 -19.08 2.37 -13.52
N GLU A 21 -18.34 3.01 -14.42
CA GLU A 21 -16.89 2.82 -14.51
C GLU A 21 -16.18 3.63 -13.42
N LEU A 22 -15.51 2.94 -12.51
CA LEU A 22 -14.70 3.57 -11.46
C LEU A 22 -13.22 3.57 -11.88
N PRO A 23 -12.53 4.73 -11.89
CA PRO A 23 -11.17 4.87 -12.40
C PRO A 23 -10.14 4.39 -11.36
N VAL A 24 -10.21 3.09 -11.03
CA VAL A 24 -9.37 2.46 -10.03
C VAL A 24 -8.57 1.28 -10.57
N PHE A 25 -7.44 1.03 -9.94
CA PHE A 25 -6.58 -0.12 -10.18
C PHE A 25 -6.09 -0.68 -8.85
N THR A 26 -5.49 -1.87 -8.90
CA THR A 26 -4.98 -2.57 -7.74
C THR A 26 -3.48 -2.83 -7.84
N GLU A 27 -2.80 -2.76 -6.71
CA GLU A 27 -1.38 -3.14 -6.54
C GLU A 27 -1.30 -4.15 -5.38
N LEU A 28 -0.45 -5.17 -5.49
CA LEU A 28 -0.24 -6.11 -4.39
C LEU A 28 0.81 -5.57 -3.43
N HIS A 29 0.43 -5.49 -2.16
CA HIS A 29 1.28 -5.00 -1.09
C HIS A 29 1.36 -6.01 0.04
N GLY A 30 2.59 -6.31 0.44
CA GLY A 30 2.90 -7.27 1.48
C GLY A 30 3.40 -6.61 2.75
N LYS A 31 3.48 -7.42 3.79
CA LYS A 31 4.25 -7.19 4.99
C LYS A 31 4.88 -8.51 5.41
N ILE A 32 5.96 -8.42 6.18
CA ILE A 32 6.45 -9.56 6.95
C ILE A 32 6.30 -9.32 8.44
N ALA A 33 5.95 -10.37 9.17
CA ALA A 33 6.15 -10.45 10.61
C ALA A 33 7.44 -11.22 10.88
N LEU A 34 8.51 -10.50 11.23
CA LEU A 34 9.82 -11.07 11.51
C LEU A 34 9.90 -11.51 12.98
N ARG A 35 10.32 -12.75 13.27
CA ARG A 35 10.61 -13.17 14.65
C ARG A 35 11.97 -12.60 15.11
N ASP A 36 11.94 -11.48 15.82
CA ASP A 36 13.12 -10.77 16.31
C ASP A 36 13.58 -11.30 17.69
N GLU A 37 14.19 -12.48 17.70
CA GLU A 37 14.71 -13.13 18.92
C GLU A 37 15.80 -12.31 19.63
N ARG A 38 16.50 -11.44 18.89
CA ARG A 38 17.58 -10.60 19.41
C ARG A 38 17.06 -9.26 19.94
N ARG A 39 15.76 -8.97 19.76
CA ARG A 39 15.10 -7.71 20.14
C ARG A 39 15.85 -6.50 19.58
N ILE A 40 16.30 -6.62 18.34
CA ILE A 40 16.99 -5.55 17.60
C ILE A 40 16.07 -4.36 17.41
N VAL A 41 14.77 -4.58 17.16
CA VAL A 41 13.76 -3.53 17.09
C VAL A 41 13.15 -3.34 18.48
N PRO A 42 13.41 -2.21 19.17
CA PRO A 42 12.87 -1.99 20.49
C PRO A 42 11.34 -1.89 20.46
N ARG A 43 10.67 -2.50 21.43
CA ARG A 43 9.20 -2.45 21.57
C ARG A 43 8.66 -1.01 21.60
N GLU A 44 9.34 -0.15 22.33
CA GLU A 44 8.95 1.26 22.53
C GLU A 44 9.29 2.17 21.34
N ALA A 45 9.94 1.63 20.30
CA ALA A 45 10.20 2.44 19.11
C ALA A 45 8.87 2.84 18.43
N PRO A 46 8.81 4.03 17.80
CA PRO A 46 7.64 4.41 17.02
C PRO A 46 7.56 3.59 15.72
N LEU A 47 6.57 3.89 14.89
CA LEU A 47 6.70 3.52 13.47
C LEU A 47 7.92 4.26 12.91
N LEU A 48 8.84 3.52 12.30
CA LEU A 48 10.02 4.09 11.64
C LEU A 48 9.88 3.89 10.14
N ILE A 49 10.12 4.94 9.36
CA ILE A 49 10.08 4.94 7.89
C ILE A 49 11.42 5.46 7.40
N TRP A 50 12.05 4.74 6.48
CA TRP A 50 13.25 5.16 5.79
C TRP A 50 12.89 5.90 4.51
N ASP A 51 13.31 7.16 4.37
CA ASP A 51 12.82 8.07 3.32
C ASP A 51 13.83 8.28 2.16
N ASP A 52 14.96 7.57 2.17
CA ASP A 52 15.95 7.65 1.09
C ASP A 52 15.92 6.41 0.19
N PRO A 53 16.09 6.58 -1.14
CA PRO A 53 16.37 5.45 -2.03
C PRO A 53 17.62 4.69 -1.58
N LEU A 54 17.64 3.37 -1.79
CA LEU A 54 18.74 2.53 -1.31
C LEU A 54 19.06 1.39 -2.27
N HIS A 55 20.28 0.86 -2.15
CA HIS A 55 20.63 -0.42 -2.75
C HIS A 55 20.68 -1.48 -1.65
N LEU A 56 20.22 -2.70 -1.93
CA LEU A 56 20.34 -3.79 -0.96
C LEU A 56 21.83 -4.12 -0.69
N PRO A 57 22.23 -4.36 0.58
CA PRO A 57 23.61 -4.61 0.96
C PRO A 57 24.06 -6.04 0.62
N TRP A 58 24.28 -6.30 -0.67
CA TRP A 58 24.88 -7.54 -1.17
C TRP A 58 26.41 -7.48 -1.15
N THR A 59 27.05 -8.59 -0.76
CA THR A 59 28.48 -8.85 -0.92
C THR A 59 28.87 -8.99 -2.40
N ASP A 60 30.16 -8.86 -2.72
CA ASP A 60 30.64 -9.01 -4.09
C ASP A 60 30.37 -10.40 -4.69
N ALA A 61 30.38 -11.44 -3.86
CA ALA A 61 30.05 -12.80 -4.29
C ALA A 61 28.56 -12.92 -4.66
N GLU A 62 27.65 -12.46 -3.79
CA GLU A 62 26.21 -12.44 -4.05
C GLU A 62 25.89 -11.58 -5.28
N ARG A 63 26.52 -10.41 -5.43
CA ARG A 63 26.34 -9.54 -6.60
C ARG A 63 26.64 -10.26 -7.91
N ARG A 64 27.72 -11.05 -7.97
CA ARG A 64 28.07 -11.83 -9.16
C ARG A 64 27.04 -12.91 -9.46
N GLU A 65 26.54 -13.60 -8.43
CA GLU A 65 25.51 -14.63 -8.59
C GLU A 65 24.18 -14.04 -9.08
N LEU A 66 23.72 -12.96 -8.44
CA LEU A 66 22.49 -12.25 -8.79
C LEU A 66 22.55 -11.68 -10.22
N ALA A 67 23.70 -11.15 -10.64
CA ALA A 67 23.89 -10.60 -11.99
C ALA A 67 23.87 -11.67 -13.09
N ALA A 68 24.27 -12.90 -12.76
CA ALA A 68 24.38 -14.01 -13.69
C ALA A 68 23.02 -14.56 -14.16
N ARG A 69 21.93 -14.31 -13.42
CA ARG A 69 20.58 -14.79 -13.74
C ARG A 69 19.65 -13.61 -14.05
N PRO A 70 18.92 -13.62 -15.18
CA PRO A 70 17.96 -12.56 -15.51
C PRO A 70 16.91 -12.33 -14.42
N GLU A 71 16.44 -13.41 -13.78
CA GLU A 71 15.33 -13.40 -12.82
C GLU A 71 15.68 -12.70 -11.49
N THR A 72 16.97 -12.59 -11.17
CA THR A 72 17.46 -11.99 -9.91
C THR A 72 18.21 -10.68 -10.11
N ARG A 73 18.43 -10.26 -11.37
CA ARG A 73 19.25 -9.08 -11.67
C ARG A 73 18.68 -7.80 -11.08
N TRP A 74 17.36 -7.67 -11.02
CA TRP A 74 16.65 -6.53 -10.47
C TRP A 74 16.97 -6.27 -8.99
N LEU A 75 17.41 -7.30 -8.24
CA LEU A 75 17.83 -7.16 -6.83
C LEU A 75 19.09 -6.29 -6.66
N LEU A 76 19.78 -5.98 -7.76
CA LEU A 76 20.97 -5.12 -7.79
C LEU A 76 20.66 -3.66 -8.10
N ASP A 77 19.43 -3.35 -8.51
CA ASP A 77 19.00 -2.00 -8.84
C ASP A 77 18.84 -1.13 -7.58
N SER A 78 18.63 0.17 -7.78
CA SER A 78 18.20 1.04 -6.70
C SER A 78 16.73 0.78 -6.39
N PHE A 79 16.42 0.62 -5.12
CA PHE A 79 15.06 0.53 -4.59
C PHE A 79 14.58 1.93 -4.16
N PRO A 80 13.26 2.18 -4.21
CA PRO A 80 12.69 3.43 -3.73
C PRO A 80 12.83 3.57 -2.21
N ALA A 81 12.49 4.75 -1.70
CA ALA A 81 12.28 4.95 -0.27
C ALA A 81 11.10 4.09 0.26
N GLY A 82 10.78 4.23 1.55
CA GLY A 82 9.51 3.74 2.10
C GLY A 82 9.57 2.44 2.90
N VAL A 83 10.74 1.79 3.02
CA VAL A 83 10.85 0.63 3.93
C VAL A 83 10.58 1.08 5.35
N HIS A 84 9.63 0.44 6.01
CA HIS A 84 9.19 0.83 7.35
C HIS A 84 8.96 -0.35 8.26
N VAL A 85 9.11 -0.07 9.57
CA VAL A 85 8.94 -1.06 10.62
C VAL A 85 8.04 -0.54 11.72
N ARG A 86 7.04 -1.34 12.09
CA ARG A 86 6.21 -1.14 13.27
C ARG A 86 6.57 -2.21 14.32
N PRO A 87 7.10 -1.82 15.49
CA PRO A 87 7.29 -2.78 16.57
C PRO A 87 5.96 -3.39 17.00
N ARG A 88 5.96 -4.70 17.22
CA ARG A 88 4.81 -5.47 17.73
C ARG A 88 5.31 -6.55 18.66
N GLU A 89 4.50 -6.88 19.65
CA GLU A 89 4.66 -8.08 20.44
C GLU A 89 3.44 -8.99 20.23
N GLU A 90 3.69 -10.28 20.10
CA GLU A 90 2.65 -11.29 19.94
C GLU A 90 3.01 -12.49 20.81
N GLY A 91 2.15 -12.84 21.76
CA GLY A 91 2.42 -13.93 22.71
C GLY A 91 3.71 -13.74 23.52
N GLY A 92 4.11 -12.51 23.82
CA GLY A 92 5.35 -12.18 24.54
C GLY A 92 6.64 -12.24 23.71
N ALA A 93 6.55 -12.56 22.41
CA ALA A 93 7.67 -12.53 21.49
C ALA A 93 7.70 -11.21 20.69
N SER A 94 8.90 -10.67 20.45
CA SER A 94 9.10 -9.54 19.54
C SER A 94 8.84 -9.99 18.10
N ARG A 95 7.87 -9.34 17.44
CA ARG A 95 7.45 -9.64 16.07
C ARG A 95 7.20 -8.37 15.25
N PRO A 96 8.21 -7.51 15.05
CA PRO A 96 8.05 -6.30 14.25
C PRO A 96 7.45 -6.62 12.88
N TRP A 97 6.51 -5.76 12.45
CA TRP A 97 6.00 -5.79 11.10
C TRP A 97 6.89 -4.92 10.22
N ILE A 98 7.41 -5.49 9.16
CA ILE A 98 8.21 -4.79 8.16
C ILE A 98 7.38 -4.73 6.89
N ILE A 99 7.29 -3.56 6.30
CA ILE A 99 6.46 -3.28 5.13
C ILE A 99 7.32 -2.47 4.16
N TRP A 100 7.21 -2.77 2.87
CA TRP A 100 7.82 -1.96 1.83
C TRP A 100 7.04 -2.09 0.52
N THR A 101 6.59 -0.95 0.03
CA THR A 101 5.79 -0.72 -1.18
C THR A 101 6.70 -0.51 -2.40
N TYR A 102 7.82 -1.25 -2.48
CA TYR A 102 8.78 -1.08 -3.57
C TYR A 102 8.26 -1.58 -4.92
N ASP A 103 7.31 -2.53 -4.90
CA ASP A 103 6.63 -3.04 -6.07
C ASP A 103 5.25 -2.38 -6.18
N ILE A 104 5.10 -1.53 -7.18
CA ILE A 104 3.88 -0.75 -7.44
C ILE A 104 3.24 -1.11 -8.78
N HIS A 105 3.60 -2.25 -9.37
CA HIS A 105 3.03 -2.65 -10.64
C HIS A 105 1.53 -2.90 -10.50
N PRO A 106 0.68 -2.24 -11.32
CA PRO A 106 -0.74 -2.54 -11.33
C PRO A 106 -0.99 -3.98 -11.75
N GLN A 107 -1.81 -4.70 -10.99
CA GLN A 107 -2.19 -6.07 -11.28
C GLN A 107 -3.56 -6.41 -10.74
N GLU A 108 -4.22 -7.41 -11.33
CA GLU A 108 -5.53 -7.87 -10.90
C GLU A 108 -5.49 -8.49 -9.49
N ALA A 109 -6.59 -8.32 -8.75
CA ALA A 109 -6.73 -8.90 -7.42
C ALA A 109 -7.06 -10.40 -7.51
N VAL A 110 -6.09 -11.24 -7.18
CA VAL A 110 -6.20 -12.71 -7.19
C VAL A 110 -6.16 -13.25 -5.76
N TRP A 111 -7.07 -14.17 -5.43
CA TRP A 111 -7.12 -14.80 -4.12
C TRP A 111 -6.74 -16.28 -4.17
N PRO A 112 -5.87 -16.78 -3.28
CA PRO A 112 -5.13 -16.04 -2.25
C PRO A 112 -3.97 -15.21 -2.85
N PRO A 113 -3.55 -14.10 -2.19
CA PRO A 113 -2.39 -13.33 -2.63
C PRO A 113 -1.11 -14.19 -2.62
N ALA A 114 -0.31 -14.09 -3.66
CA ALA A 114 0.96 -14.78 -3.80
C ALA A 114 2.10 -13.77 -3.85
N PHE A 115 3.14 -13.99 -3.05
CA PHE A 115 4.31 -13.13 -2.96
C PHE A 115 5.55 -13.83 -3.51
N ASP A 116 6.48 -13.04 -4.04
CA ASP A 116 7.78 -13.55 -4.48
C ASP A 116 8.51 -14.23 -3.29
N PRO A 117 9.12 -15.41 -3.47
CA PRO A 117 9.90 -16.07 -2.42
C PRO A 117 11.03 -15.21 -1.82
N PHE A 118 11.58 -14.26 -2.57
CA PHE A 118 12.60 -13.31 -2.11
C PHE A 118 12.03 -12.14 -1.31
N TYR A 119 10.71 -11.96 -1.27
CA TYR A 119 10.06 -10.82 -0.60
C TYR A 119 10.54 -10.60 0.85
N PRO A 120 10.65 -11.63 1.71
CA PRO A 120 11.19 -11.44 3.05
C PRO A 120 12.64 -10.94 3.07
N GLU A 121 13.48 -11.49 2.20
CA GLU A 121 14.90 -11.16 2.14
C GLU A 121 15.11 -9.71 1.71
N VAL A 122 14.33 -9.25 0.72
CA VAL A 122 14.32 -7.85 0.27
C VAL A 122 13.97 -6.91 1.42
N LEU A 123 12.92 -7.22 2.19
CA LEU A 123 12.48 -6.37 3.30
C LEU A 123 13.50 -6.32 4.44
N VAL A 124 14.08 -7.47 4.82
CA VAL A 124 15.11 -7.54 5.87
C VAL A 124 16.37 -6.80 5.43
N ARG A 125 16.84 -7.00 4.20
CA ARG A 125 18.01 -6.31 3.64
C ARG A 125 17.78 -4.82 3.46
N GLY A 126 16.60 -4.40 3.02
CA GLY A 126 16.20 -3.00 2.95
C GLY A 126 16.21 -2.34 4.32
N LEU A 127 15.52 -2.94 5.29
CA LEU A 127 15.44 -2.41 6.66
C LEU A 127 16.81 -2.31 7.33
N SER A 128 17.76 -3.19 7.00
CA SER A 128 19.10 -3.15 7.56
C SER A 128 19.88 -1.87 7.24
N ARG A 129 19.48 -1.11 6.21
CA ARG A 129 20.03 0.21 5.93
C ARG A 129 19.67 1.22 7.02
N MET A 130 18.44 1.17 7.53
CA MET A 130 17.97 2.00 8.64
C MET A 130 18.43 1.43 10.00
N ILE A 131 18.40 0.11 10.18
CA ILE A 131 18.69 -0.57 11.45
C ILE A 131 19.75 -1.66 11.20
N PRO A 132 21.06 -1.32 11.26
CA PRO A 132 22.14 -2.24 10.88
C PRO A 132 22.12 -3.59 11.60
N GLY A 133 21.63 -3.66 12.84
CA GLY A 133 21.51 -4.91 13.59
C GLY A 133 20.64 -5.97 12.92
N ILE A 134 19.70 -5.58 12.05
CA ILE A 134 18.80 -6.48 11.30
C ILE A 134 19.57 -7.41 10.37
N SER A 135 20.79 -7.05 9.97
CA SER A 135 21.69 -7.92 9.19
C SER A 135 21.95 -9.29 9.82
N ALA A 136 21.73 -9.45 11.13
CA ALA A 136 21.75 -10.74 11.80
C ALA A 136 20.69 -11.74 11.31
N TYR A 137 19.72 -11.30 10.51
CA TYR A 137 18.64 -12.11 9.94
C TYR A 137 18.74 -12.35 8.43
N PHE A 138 19.84 -11.96 7.78
CA PHE A 138 20.05 -12.31 6.37
C PHE A 138 20.03 -13.83 6.18
N ASP A 139 19.50 -14.23 5.02
CA ASP A 139 19.34 -15.62 4.58
C ASP A 139 18.47 -16.48 5.51
N GLN A 140 17.67 -15.84 6.38
CA GLN A 140 16.77 -16.49 7.32
C GLN A 140 15.29 -16.20 6.98
N GLY A 141 14.97 -16.09 5.69
CA GLY A 141 13.61 -15.79 5.20
C GLY A 141 12.51 -16.68 5.77
N SER A 142 12.81 -17.94 6.13
CA SER A 142 11.87 -18.85 6.80
C SER A 142 11.40 -18.39 8.19
N ARG A 143 12.08 -17.41 8.80
CA ARG A 143 11.70 -16.81 10.09
C ARG A 143 10.64 -15.72 9.95
N ALA A 144 10.36 -15.29 8.73
CA ALA A 144 9.37 -14.29 8.43
C ALA A 144 8.06 -14.96 7.97
N PHE A 145 6.94 -14.51 8.52
CA PHE A 145 5.62 -14.82 7.98
C PHE A 145 5.22 -13.70 7.03
N VAL A 146 4.89 -14.04 5.78
CA VAL A 146 4.43 -13.09 4.76
C VAL A 146 2.91 -13.04 4.76
N ASP A 147 2.36 -11.84 4.75
CA ASP A 147 0.93 -11.57 4.67
C ASP A 147 0.71 -10.28 3.86
N GLY A 148 -0.49 -10.07 3.33
CA GLY A 148 -0.82 -8.85 2.63
C GLY A 148 -2.06 -8.96 1.76
N GLY A 149 -2.20 -8.02 0.85
CA GLY A 149 -3.38 -7.91 -0.01
C GLY A 149 -3.25 -6.78 -1.00
N TYR A 150 -4.36 -6.42 -1.61
CA TYR A 150 -4.36 -5.46 -2.70
C TYR A 150 -4.76 -4.07 -2.21
N TYR A 151 -3.96 -3.07 -2.54
CA TYR A 151 -4.37 -1.67 -2.41
C TYR A 151 -5.14 -1.28 -3.65
N CYS A 152 -6.43 -0.94 -3.46
CA CYS A 152 -7.26 -0.33 -4.49
C CYS A 152 -7.04 1.19 -4.48
N LYS A 153 -6.77 1.77 -5.65
CA LYS A 153 -6.25 3.14 -5.79
C LYS A 153 -6.83 3.83 -6.99
N THR A 154 -6.97 5.15 -6.90
CA THR A 154 -7.05 6.00 -8.10
C THR A 154 -5.64 6.43 -8.51
N ARG A 155 -5.50 6.96 -9.73
CA ARG A 155 -4.21 7.45 -10.27
C ARG A 155 -3.51 8.47 -9.36
N GLU A 156 -4.27 9.39 -8.78
CA GLU A 156 -3.76 10.45 -7.89
C GLU A 156 -3.67 10.03 -6.42
N ASN A 157 -3.88 8.74 -6.14
CA ASN A 157 -3.90 8.18 -4.80
C ASN A 157 -4.91 8.86 -3.86
N ARG A 158 -6.09 9.25 -4.38
CA ARG A 158 -7.14 9.96 -3.64
C ARG A 158 -8.44 9.14 -3.59
N PRO A 159 -9.08 8.98 -2.43
CA PRO A 159 -10.23 8.11 -2.29
C PRO A 159 -11.44 8.59 -3.11
N LEU A 160 -12.35 7.66 -3.38
CA LEU A 160 -13.69 7.95 -3.91
C LEU A 160 -14.68 7.84 -2.75
N ILE A 161 -15.28 8.97 -2.38
CA ILE A 161 -16.22 9.08 -1.25
C ILE A 161 -17.38 9.96 -1.66
N GLY A 162 -18.59 9.40 -1.70
CA GLY A 162 -19.81 10.16 -1.99
C GLY A 162 -20.76 9.47 -2.98
N PRO A 163 -21.75 10.19 -3.51
CA PRO A 163 -22.75 9.64 -4.43
C PRO A 163 -22.14 9.23 -5.78
N LEU A 164 -22.78 8.23 -6.40
CA LEU A 164 -22.52 7.76 -7.76
C LEU A 164 -23.67 8.19 -8.70
N PRO A 165 -23.48 8.13 -10.05
CA PRO A 165 -24.51 8.49 -11.03
C PRO A 165 -25.64 7.44 -11.17
N VAL A 166 -25.99 6.79 -10.06
CA VAL A 166 -27.09 5.84 -9.93
C VAL A 166 -27.84 6.22 -8.66
N GLU A 167 -29.16 6.41 -8.77
CA GLU A 167 -29.98 6.88 -7.66
C GLU A 167 -29.79 6.01 -6.40
N GLY A 168 -29.61 6.67 -5.25
CA GLY A 168 -29.44 6.00 -3.96
C GLY A 168 -28.12 5.24 -3.78
N THR A 169 -27.17 5.35 -4.72
CA THR A 169 -25.89 4.63 -4.70
C THR A 169 -24.74 5.55 -4.30
N TYR A 170 -23.86 5.03 -3.44
CA TYR A 170 -22.70 5.74 -2.90
C TYR A 170 -21.46 4.85 -2.93
N VAL A 171 -20.28 5.46 -2.84
CA VAL A 171 -18.99 4.77 -2.76
C VAL A 171 -18.18 5.27 -1.57
N ILE A 172 -17.44 4.36 -0.95
CA ILE A 172 -16.29 4.63 -0.09
C ILE A 172 -15.19 3.62 -0.46
N GLY A 173 -14.20 4.09 -1.21
CA GLY A 173 -13.20 3.19 -1.79
C GLY A 173 -11.95 3.92 -2.26
N ALA A 174 -11.05 3.18 -2.90
CA ALA A 174 -9.75 3.67 -3.34
C ALA A 174 -8.88 4.29 -2.23
N LEU A 175 -8.97 3.73 -1.03
CA LEU A 175 -8.28 4.21 0.18
C LEU A 175 -6.78 3.85 0.24
N SER A 176 -6.26 3.15 -0.77
CA SER A 176 -4.83 2.85 -0.93
C SER A 176 -4.18 2.25 0.33
N GLY A 177 -2.90 2.52 0.56
CA GLY A 177 -2.12 2.07 1.71
C GLY A 177 -2.35 2.82 3.01
N TYR A 178 -3.28 3.78 3.03
CA TYR A 178 -3.59 4.58 4.21
C TYR A 178 -5.03 4.40 4.70
N GLY A 179 -5.74 3.38 4.21
CA GLY A 179 -7.16 3.19 4.52
C GLY A 179 -7.50 3.02 6.00
N VAL A 180 -6.63 2.38 6.79
CA VAL A 180 -6.81 2.30 8.25
C VAL A 180 -6.82 3.70 8.88
N MET A 181 -5.88 4.55 8.46
CA MET A 181 -5.71 5.92 8.97
C MET A 181 -6.86 6.84 8.52
N ALA A 182 -7.28 6.74 7.27
CA ALA A 182 -8.33 7.58 6.70
C ALA A 182 -9.76 7.10 6.97
N SER A 183 -9.95 5.85 7.44
CA SER A 183 -11.27 5.22 7.56
C SER A 183 -12.31 6.03 8.32
N GLN A 184 -11.93 6.64 9.45
CA GLN A 184 -12.85 7.39 10.31
C GLN A 184 -13.39 8.64 9.59
N ALA A 185 -12.50 9.46 9.04
CA ALA A 185 -12.87 10.67 8.31
C ALA A 185 -13.62 10.34 7.00
N ALA A 186 -13.22 9.26 6.31
CA ALA A 186 -13.92 8.81 5.11
C ALA A 186 -15.35 8.32 5.43
N GLY A 187 -15.52 7.60 6.54
CA GLY A 187 -16.83 7.18 7.03
C GLY A 187 -17.72 8.36 7.43
N GLU A 188 -17.16 9.36 8.12
CA GLU A 188 -17.87 10.59 8.50
C GLU A 188 -18.33 11.37 7.26
N LEU A 189 -17.45 11.56 6.27
CA LEU A 189 -17.79 12.23 5.01
C LEU A 189 -18.89 11.49 4.25
N LEU A 190 -18.81 10.16 4.15
CA LEU A 190 -19.87 9.36 3.54
C LEU A 190 -21.18 9.49 4.33
N ALA A 191 -21.14 9.45 5.66
CA ALA A 191 -22.32 9.60 6.50
C ALA A 191 -23.00 10.97 6.29
N ALA A 192 -22.22 12.04 6.10
CA ALA A 192 -22.76 13.35 5.77
C ALA A 192 -23.52 13.33 4.43
N HIS A 193 -22.96 12.69 3.39
CA HIS A 193 -23.66 12.48 2.11
C HIS A 193 -24.97 11.68 2.26
N LEU A 194 -24.94 10.63 3.07
CA LEU A 194 -26.12 9.78 3.28
C LEU A 194 -27.20 10.55 4.04
N THR A 195 -26.85 11.30 5.08
CA THR A 195 -27.81 11.95 5.98
C THR A 195 -28.29 13.32 5.51
N GLY A 196 -27.64 13.91 4.50
CA GLY A 196 -27.91 15.29 4.08
C GLY A 196 -27.39 16.33 5.08
N ALA A 197 -26.41 15.95 5.91
CA ALA A 197 -25.73 16.88 6.79
C ALA A 197 -24.88 17.89 6.00
N SER A 198 -24.38 18.92 6.69
CA SER A 198 -23.45 19.87 6.09
C SER A 198 -22.21 19.14 5.56
N LEU A 199 -21.88 19.39 4.30
CA LEU A 199 -20.69 18.84 3.65
C LEU A 199 -19.52 19.83 3.80
N PRO A 200 -18.31 19.35 4.15
CA PRO A 200 -17.11 20.20 4.17
C PRO A 200 -16.75 20.74 2.78
N ASP A 201 -16.06 21.88 2.71
CA ASP A 201 -15.67 22.52 1.44
C ASP A 201 -14.73 21.65 0.59
N TYR A 202 -13.99 20.71 1.21
CA TYR A 202 -13.12 19.78 0.50
C TYR A 202 -13.87 18.62 -0.18
N THR A 203 -15.17 18.44 0.08
CA THR A 203 -15.98 17.32 -0.43
C THR A 203 -15.83 17.08 -1.93
N PRO A 204 -15.84 18.10 -2.82
CA PRO A 204 -15.72 17.89 -4.26
C PRO A 204 -14.45 17.14 -4.67
N SER A 205 -13.39 17.20 -3.86
CA SER A 205 -12.14 16.48 -4.10
C SER A 205 -12.29 14.96 -4.07
N PHE A 206 -13.34 14.42 -3.43
CA PHE A 206 -13.53 12.98 -3.21
C PHE A 206 -14.65 12.38 -4.07
N LEU A 207 -15.43 13.21 -4.75
CA LEU A 207 -16.52 12.76 -5.63
C LEU A 207 -15.98 12.13 -6.92
N LEU A 208 -16.73 11.19 -7.51
CA LEU A 208 -16.43 10.69 -8.86
C LEU A 208 -16.54 11.81 -9.90
N ALA A 209 -17.48 12.74 -9.72
CA ALA A 209 -17.70 13.89 -10.62
C ALA A 209 -16.49 14.84 -10.73
N ARG A 210 -15.47 14.72 -9.86
CA ARG A 210 -14.21 15.47 -10.02
C ARG A 210 -13.55 15.20 -11.36
N TYR A 211 -13.72 13.99 -11.90
CA TYR A 211 -13.20 13.65 -13.22
C TYR A 211 -13.99 14.29 -14.36
N ASP A 212 -15.11 14.97 -14.12
CA ASP A 212 -15.81 15.74 -15.16
C ASP A 212 -15.26 17.15 -15.34
N ASP A 213 -14.52 17.65 -14.33
CA ASP A 213 -13.88 18.97 -14.37
C ASP A 213 -12.65 18.96 -15.31
N PRO A 214 -12.66 19.75 -16.40
CA PRO A 214 -11.52 19.85 -17.32
C PRO A 214 -10.24 20.37 -16.63
N MET A 215 -10.36 21.24 -15.63
CA MET A 215 -9.21 21.74 -14.87
C MET A 215 -8.62 20.64 -14.00
N TYR A 216 -9.45 19.82 -13.37
CA TYR A 216 -8.99 18.65 -12.64
C TYR A 216 -8.27 17.65 -13.55
N ARG A 217 -8.80 17.37 -14.74
CA ARG A 217 -8.12 16.50 -15.74
C ARG A 217 -6.75 17.04 -16.15
N GLN A 218 -6.63 18.36 -16.35
CA GLN A 218 -5.35 18.99 -16.65
C GLN A 218 -4.36 18.91 -15.50
N LEU A 219 -4.83 19.03 -14.25
CA LEU A 219 -4.02 18.82 -13.06
C LEU A 219 -3.53 17.37 -12.97
N LEU A 220 -4.42 16.39 -13.16
CA LEU A 220 -4.08 14.97 -13.17
C LEU A 220 -3.04 14.60 -14.23
N ALA A 221 -3.11 15.21 -15.41
CA ALA A 221 -2.14 14.97 -16.48
C ALA A 221 -0.71 15.40 -16.11
N LYS A 222 -0.56 16.31 -15.13
CA LYS A 222 0.73 16.82 -14.64
C LYS A 222 1.21 16.13 -13.36
N LEU A 223 0.35 15.35 -12.70
CA LEU A 223 0.73 14.62 -11.49
C LEU A 223 1.56 13.39 -11.84
N ASP A 224 2.62 13.18 -11.05
CA ASP A 224 3.38 11.94 -11.05
C ASP A 224 2.48 10.78 -10.63
N ALA A 225 2.60 9.63 -11.30
CA ALA A 225 1.91 8.40 -10.95
C ALA A 225 2.31 7.86 -9.57
N THR A 226 3.44 8.31 -9.02
CA THR A 226 3.91 7.98 -7.67
C THR A 226 3.44 8.97 -6.60
N ALA A 227 2.66 10.00 -6.96
CA ALA A 227 2.22 11.01 -6.00
C ALA A 227 1.44 10.39 -4.83
N GLY A 228 1.94 10.62 -3.61
CA GLY A 228 1.34 10.10 -2.37
C GLY A 228 1.64 8.62 -2.09
N GLN A 229 2.56 8.00 -2.84
CA GLN A 229 3.18 6.74 -2.43
C GLN A 229 4.14 7.00 -1.26
N LEU A 230 4.17 6.06 -0.31
CA LEU A 230 5.28 5.92 0.63
C LEU A 230 6.31 4.98 0.02
#